data_AF-A0A2G9U1R9-F1
#
_entry.id   AF-A0A2G9U1R9-F1
#
_cell.length_a   1.000
_cell.length_b   1.000
_cell.length_c   1.000
_cell.angle_alpha   90.00
_cell.angle_beta   90.00
_cell.angle_gamma   90.00
#
_symmetry.space_group_name_H-M   'P 1'
#
loop_
_entity.id
_entity.type
_entity.pdbx_description
1 polymer ?
#
loop_
_entity_poly.entity_id
_entity_poly.type
_entity_poly.pdbx_seq_one_letter_code
_entity_poly.pdbx_strand_id
1 'polypeptide(L)'
;GQPHIFWGVIKQWVTARRPNLRQSRPHVNCEKIRERVMAQQHFRELPFGVAYARIVYENYDIVIKTVYETIYIFQALDGTNDIGVTKADPDRWDHSAKWDMRSLGLFPDETKATPLQLNTTLKIRQALAQASLSRDAVNWMVNTIDVTKLMDQFNND
;
A
#
# COMPACT_ATOMS: atom_id res chain seq x y z
N GLY A 1 14.20 45.16 -6.90
CA GLY A 1 13.01 44.50 -7.49
C GLY A 1 12.41 43.59 -6.45
N GLN A 2 11.11 43.73 -6.15
CA GLN A 2 10.48 43.03 -5.03
C GLN A 2 10.24 41.54 -5.34
N PRO A 3 10.83 40.60 -4.58
CA PRO A 3 10.72 39.15 -4.81
C PRO A 3 9.29 38.60 -4.68
N HIS A 4 8.37 39.35 -4.07
CA HIS A 4 6.96 38.96 -3.92
C HIS A 4 6.20 38.85 -5.26
N ILE A 5 6.56 39.65 -6.26
CA ILE A 5 5.89 39.64 -7.57
C ILE A 5 6.24 38.35 -8.34
N PHE A 6 7.50 37.93 -8.28
CA PHE A 6 7.99 36.74 -8.99
C PHE A 6 7.33 35.45 -8.50
N TRP A 7 7.23 35.27 -7.17
CA TRP A 7 6.56 34.11 -6.57
C TRP A 7 5.05 34.09 -6.83
N GLY A 8 4.41 35.27 -6.90
CA GLY A 8 3.00 35.39 -7.26
C GLY A 8 2.73 34.88 -8.69
N VAL A 9 3.57 35.29 -9.64
CA VAL A 9 3.47 34.86 -11.05
C VAL A 9 3.70 33.35 -11.18
N ILE A 10 4.70 32.79 -10.50
CA ILE A 10 4.96 31.34 -10.54
C ILE A 10 3.77 30.55 -9.99
N LYS A 11 3.21 30.93 -8.84
CA LYS A 11 2.03 30.25 -8.28
C LYS A 11 0.84 30.29 -9.24
N GLN A 12 0.58 31.44 -9.86
CA GLN A 12 -0.52 31.60 -10.80
C GLN A 12 -0.32 30.74 -12.06
N TRP A 13 0.91 30.67 -12.56
CA TRP A 13 1.27 29.87 -13.74
C TRP A 13 1.20 28.36 -13.47
N VAL A 14 1.70 27.90 -12.32
CA VAL A 14 1.59 26.50 -11.88
C VAL A 14 0.14 26.11 -11.67
N THR A 15 -0.69 26.99 -11.10
CA THR A 15 -2.11 26.71 -10.87
C THR A 15 -2.89 26.64 -12.20
N ALA A 16 -2.63 27.57 -13.12
CA ALA A 16 -3.27 27.60 -14.44
C ALA A 16 -2.90 26.41 -15.35
N ARG A 17 -1.74 25.80 -15.12
CA ARG A 17 -1.25 24.65 -15.90
C ARG A 17 -1.26 23.34 -15.13
N ARG A 18 -1.83 23.32 -13.93
CA ARG A 18 -1.97 22.08 -13.17
C ARG A 18 -2.93 21.17 -13.95
N PRO A 19 -2.51 19.95 -14.34
CA PRO A 19 -3.43 19.01 -14.97
C PRO A 19 -4.59 18.73 -14.01
N ASN A 20 -5.82 18.74 -14.54
CA ASN A 20 -6.98 18.28 -13.80
C ASN A 20 -6.84 16.77 -13.63
N LEU A 21 -6.27 16.35 -12.49
CA LEU A 21 -6.25 14.96 -12.10
C LEU A 21 -7.70 14.54 -11.83
N ARG A 22 -8.27 13.81 -12.78
CA ARG A 22 -9.56 13.15 -12.57
C ARG A 22 -9.33 12.13 -11.46
N GLN A 23 -9.88 12.37 -10.27
CA GLN A 23 -9.93 11.36 -9.23
C GLN A 23 -10.87 10.25 -9.71
N SER A 24 -10.35 9.30 -10.48
CA SER A 24 -10.98 8.00 -10.56
C SER A 24 -10.73 7.34 -9.21
N ARG A 25 -11.75 7.14 -8.39
CA ARG A 25 -11.72 6.10 -7.36
C ARG A 25 -11.82 4.79 -8.13
N PRO A 26 -10.71 4.11 -8.45
CA PRO A 26 -10.84 2.88 -9.20
C PRO A 26 -11.49 1.89 -8.22
N HIS A 27 -12.66 1.35 -8.56
CA HIS A 27 -13.18 0.19 -7.85
C HIS A 27 -12.20 -0.96 -8.12
N VAL A 28 -11.30 -1.21 -7.16
CA VAL A 28 -10.25 -2.23 -7.26
C VAL A 28 -10.70 -3.45 -6.47
N ASN A 29 -10.97 -4.54 -7.19
CA ASN A 29 -11.17 -5.86 -6.59
C ASN A 29 -9.85 -6.64 -6.57
N CYS A 30 -9.81 -7.77 -5.87
CA CYS A 30 -8.60 -8.60 -5.76
C CYS A 30 -8.01 -9.03 -7.11
N GLU A 31 -8.84 -9.26 -8.13
CA GLU A 31 -8.39 -9.57 -9.49
C GLU A 31 -7.56 -8.43 -10.09
N LYS A 32 -8.08 -7.20 -10.07
CA LYS A 32 -7.36 -6.01 -10.55
C LYS A 32 -6.09 -5.71 -9.75
N ILE A 33 -6.09 -5.98 -8.44
CA ILE A 33 -4.87 -5.85 -7.62
C ILE A 33 -3.83 -6.85 -8.10
N ARG A 34 -4.23 -8.11 -8.25
CA ARG A 34 -3.34 -9.19 -8.68
C ARG A 34 -2.75 -8.93 -10.06
N GLU A 35 -3.56 -8.47 -11.02
CA GLU A 35 -3.08 -8.13 -12.37
C GLU A 35 -2.01 -7.03 -12.37
N ARG A 36 -2.08 -6.09 -11.42
CA ARG A 36 -1.15 -4.96 -11.34
C ARG A 36 0.11 -5.29 -10.54
N VAL A 37 -0.03 -6.06 -9.47
CA VAL A 37 1.06 -6.36 -8.53
C VAL A 37 1.86 -7.57 -8.99
N MET A 38 1.17 -8.62 -9.46
CA MET A 38 1.82 -9.85 -9.88
C MET A 38 2.18 -9.75 -11.35
N ALA A 39 3.46 -9.99 -11.63
CA ALA A 39 3.90 -10.06 -13.00
C ALA A 39 3.23 -11.28 -13.67
N GLN A 40 2.56 -11.05 -14.79
CA GLN A 40 1.82 -12.11 -15.52
C GLN A 40 2.76 -13.09 -16.23
N GLN A 41 4.05 -12.79 -16.30
CA GLN A 41 5.06 -13.65 -16.89
C GLN A 41 5.60 -14.65 -15.86
N HIS A 42 5.91 -15.86 -16.33
CA HIS A 42 6.52 -16.88 -15.49
C HIS A 42 8.03 -16.62 -15.39
N PHE A 43 8.46 -15.99 -14.30
CA PHE A 43 9.88 -15.77 -14.05
C PHE A 43 10.51 -17.02 -13.47
N ARG A 44 11.73 -17.33 -13.90
CA ARG A 44 12.54 -18.37 -13.26
C ARG A 44 12.83 -17.95 -11.83
N GLU A 45 12.55 -18.82 -10.87
CA GLU A 45 12.94 -18.59 -9.48
C GLU A 45 14.45 -18.41 -9.38
N LEU A 46 14.86 -17.34 -8.68
CA LEU A 46 16.26 -17.10 -8.42
C LEU A 46 16.70 -18.04 -7.28
N PRO A 47 17.75 -18.85 -7.46
CA PRO A 47 18.19 -19.83 -6.46
C PRO A 47 18.77 -19.18 -5.19
N PHE A 48 19.03 -17.87 -5.25
CA PHE A 48 19.48 -17.04 -4.14
C PHE A 48 19.02 -15.60 -4.40
N GLY A 49 18.82 -14.83 -3.33
CA GLY A 49 18.52 -13.40 -3.43
C GLY A 49 17.46 -12.95 -2.45
N VAL A 50 17.29 -11.63 -2.37
CA VAL A 50 16.27 -11.00 -1.55
C VAL A 50 15.23 -10.36 -2.46
N ALA A 51 13.95 -10.55 -2.11
CA ALA A 51 12.84 -10.08 -2.92
C ALA A 51 11.85 -9.28 -2.09
N TYR A 52 11.73 -8.00 -2.43
CA TYR A 52 10.84 -7.05 -1.81
C TYR A 52 10.09 -6.26 -2.88
N ALA A 53 8.81 -5.98 -2.65
CA ALA A 53 8.08 -4.96 -3.36
C ALA A 53 8.29 -3.62 -2.66
N ARG A 54 8.83 -2.64 -3.37
CA ARG A 54 8.98 -1.27 -2.88
C ARG A 54 7.89 -0.39 -3.48
N ILE A 55 7.05 0.18 -2.62
CA ILE A 55 6.04 1.15 -3.02
C ILE A 55 6.70 2.52 -3.05
N VAL A 56 6.97 3.00 -4.27
CA VAL A 56 7.31 4.40 -4.54
C VAL A 56 6.05 5.08 -5.04
N TYR A 57 5.71 6.22 -4.45
CA TYR A 57 4.40 6.80 -4.61
C TYR A 57 4.37 7.71 -5.83
N GLU A 58 5.46 8.43 -6.09
CA GLU A 58 5.44 9.58 -6.98
C GLU A 58 6.60 9.56 -7.96
N ASN A 59 6.36 10.12 -9.15
CA ASN A 59 7.41 10.25 -10.18
C ASN A 59 8.58 11.15 -9.75
N TYR A 60 8.45 11.85 -8.61
CA TYR A 60 9.49 12.66 -7.99
C TYR A 60 10.24 11.96 -6.85
N ASP A 61 9.97 10.68 -6.58
CA ASP A 61 10.75 9.91 -5.60
C ASP A 61 12.15 9.60 -6.16
N ILE A 62 13.19 10.00 -5.43
CA ILE A 62 14.59 9.75 -5.79
C ILE A 62 15.17 8.68 -4.84
N VAL A 63 15.79 7.66 -5.42
CA VAL A 63 16.48 6.62 -4.64
C VAL A 63 17.83 7.15 -4.16
N ILE A 64 18.02 7.22 -2.84
CA ILE A 64 19.23 7.76 -2.18
C ILE A 64 20.23 6.69 -1.71
N LYS A 65 20.00 5.43 -2.07
CA LYS A 65 20.85 4.27 -1.74
C LYS A 65 21.17 3.53 -3.02
N THR A 66 22.38 3.03 -3.13
CA THR A 66 22.74 2.15 -4.24
C THR A 66 21.92 0.86 -4.19
N VAL A 67 21.89 0.13 -5.30
CA VAL A 67 21.25 -1.20 -5.36
C VAL A 67 21.87 -2.15 -4.34
N TYR A 68 23.19 -2.11 -4.17
CA TYR A 68 23.90 -2.96 -3.21
C TYR A 68 23.57 -2.63 -1.75
N GLU A 69 23.54 -1.34 -1.38
CA GLU A 69 23.09 -0.93 -0.04
C GLU A 69 21.64 -1.35 0.22
N THR A 70 20.78 -1.24 -0.79
CA THR A 70 19.37 -1.66 -0.69
C THR A 70 19.25 -3.16 -0.45
N ILE A 71 20.03 -3.97 -1.18
CA ILE A 71 20.09 -5.43 -0.97
C ILE A 71 20.54 -5.75 0.46
N TYR A 72 21.60 -5.09 0.93
CA TYR A 72 22.12 -5.32 2.28
C TYR A 72 21.09 -4.97 3.37
N ILE A 73 20.35 -3.86 3.19
CA ILE A 73 19.24 -3.49 4.09
C ILE A 73 18.15 -4.56 4.08
N PHE A 74 17.71 -5.02 2.90
CA PHE A 74 16.65 -6.03 2.83
C PHE A 74 17.12 -7.41 3.33
N GLN A 75 18.40 -7.75 3.19
CA GLN A 75 18.98 -8.92 3.85
C GLN A 75 18.93 -8.77 5.38
N ALA A 76 19.27 -7.59 5.90
CA ALA A 76 19.20 -7.32 7.33
C ALA A 76 17.77 -7.31 7.89
N LEU A 77 16.77 -6.99 7.06
CA LEU A 77 15.35 -7.04 7.43
C LEU A 77 14.78 -8.47 7.44
N ASP A 78 15.43 -9.43 6.77
CA ASP A 78 15.13 -10.87 6.83
C ASP A 78 13.63 -11.22 6.74
N GLY A 79 12.96 -10.71 5.70
CA GLY A 79 11.53 -10.95 5.47
C GLY A 79 10.57 -10.02 6.24
N THR A 80 11.09 -9.18 7.13
CA THR A 80 10.32 -8.12 7.82
C THR A 80 9.89 -7.03 6.85
N ASN A 81 8.69 -6.50 7.03
CA ASN A 81 8.19 -5.35 6.28
C ASN A 81 8.62 -4.03 6.92
N ASP A 82 9.02 -3.05 6.12
CA ASP A 82 9.32 -1.69 6.56
C ASP A 82 8.16 -0.76 6.18
N ILE A 83 7.45 -0.26 7.19
CA ILE A 83 6.28 0.61 7.05
C ILE A 83 6.31 1.66 8.16
N GLY A 84 6.31 2.93 7.78
CA GLY A 84 6.12 4.03 8.73
C GLY A 84 4.66 4.13 9.16
N VAL A 85 4.36 3.82 10.42
CA VAL A 85 3.00 3.83 10.98
C VAL A 85 2.85 4.80 12.15
N THR A 86 1.69 5.46 12.23
CA THR A 86 1.28 6.33 13.34
C THR A 86 -0.14 5.98 13.79
N LYS A 87 -0.62 6.66 14.84
CA LYS A 87 -2.02 6.53 15.26
C LYS A 87 -2.93 7.08 14.15
N ALA A 88 -4.00 6.35 13.85
CA ALA A 88 -5.02 6.83 12.94
C ALA A 88 -5.81 7.98 13.59
N ASP A 89 -6.14 8.99 12.77
CA ASP A 89 -7.13 10.00 13.09
C ASP A 89 -8.49 9.31 13.30
N PRO A 90 -9.14 9.47 14.47
CA PRO A 90 -10.41 8.81 14.75
C PRO A 90 -11.50 9.23 13.77
N ASP A 91 -11.46 10.42 13.18
CA ASP A 91 -12.57 10.90 12.33
C ASP A 91 -12.50 10.36 10.88
N ARG A 92 -11.55 9.47 10.57
CA ARG A 92 -11.28 8.97 9.21
C ARG A 92 -11.72 7.53 8.95
N TRP A 93 -12.46 6.93 9.87
CA TRP A 93 -13.01 5.58 9.68
C TRP A 93 -14.23 5.36 10.56
N ASP A 94 -15.18 4.56 10.10
CA ASP A 94 -16.38 4.23 10.86
C ASP A 94 -16.10 3.32 12.06
N HIS A 95 -16.19 3.86 13.28
CA HIS A 95 -16.02 3.12 14.54
C HIS A 95 -17.18 2.17 14.85
N SER A 96 -18.33 2.36 14.21
CA SER A 96 -19.50 1.50 14.38
C SER A 96 -19.46 0.25 13.48
N ALA A 97 -18.64 0.27 12.44
CA ALA A 97 -18.46 -0.86 11.54
C ALA A 97 -17.70 -2.02 12.21
N LYS A 98 -17.91 -3.22 11.65
CA LYS A 98 -17.22 -4.43 12.11
C LYS A 98 -15.90 -4.61 11.36
N TRP A 99 -14.80 -4.52 12.10
CA TRP A 99 -13.44 -4.62 11.56
C TRP A 99 -12.74 -5.94 11.89
N ASP A 100 -13.49 -6.98 12.30
CA ASP A 100 -12.94 -8.32 12.50
C ASP A 100 -12.79 -9.09 11.17
N MET A 101 -11.80 -9.98 11.12
CA MET A 101 -11.43 -10.69 9.88
C MET A 101 -12.61 -11.43 9.25
N ARG A 102 -13.48 -12.04 10.07
CA ARG A 102 -14.66 -12.79 9.61
C ARG A 102 -15.73 -11.86 9.05
N SER A 103 -16.09 -10.79 9.76
CA SER A 103 -17.05 -9.80 9.25
C SER A 103 -16.58 -9.17 7.94
N LEU A 104 -15.27 -8.96 7.80
CA LEU A 104 -14.64 -8.45 6.59
C LEU A 104 -14.45 -9.51 5.49
N GLY A 105 -14.67 -10.79 5.79
CA GLY A 105 -14.51 -11.87 4.81
C GLY A 105 -13.08 -12.03 4.29
N LEU A 106 -12.06 -11.62 5.07
CA LEU A 106 -10.67 -11.59 4.59
C LEU A 106 -10.13 -12.97 4.23
N PHE A 107 -10.67 -14.04 4.80
CA PHE A 107 -10.34 -15.41 4.44
C PHE A 107 -11.53 -16.02 3.66
N PRO A 108 -11.50 -16.03 2.32
CA PRO A 108 -12.56 -16.65 1.52
C PRO A 108 -12.79 -18.12 1.87
N ASP A 109 -11.69 -18.78 2.25
CA ASP A 109 -11.68 -20.13 2.79
C ASP A 109 -11.20 -20.07 4.25
N GLU A 110 -12.14 -20.08 5.20
CA GLU A 110 -11.84 -20.02 6.62
C GLU A 110 -10.98 -21.20 7.11
N THR A 111 -10.95 -22.33 6.38
CA THR A 111 -10.12 -23.48 6.76
C THR A 111 -8.61 -23.20 6.68
N LYS A 112 -8.23 -22.15 5.94
CA LYS A 112 -6.84 -21.69 5.81
C LYS A 112 -6.41 -20.72 6.91
N ALA A 113 -7.31 -20.39 7.84
CA ALA A 113 -7.06 -19.50 8.95
C ALA A 113 -7.22 -20.22 10.29
N THR A 114 -6.44 -19.79 11.28
CA THR A 114 -6.64 -20.23 12.65
C THR A 114 -7.89 -19.57 13.25
N PRO A 115 -8.55 -20.20 14.24
CA PRO A 115 -9.67 -19.56 14.96
C PRO A 115 -9.29 -18.21 15.59
N LEU A 116 -8.03 -18.06 16.01
CA LEU A 116 -7.52 -16.78 16.52
C LEU A 116 -7.49 -15.70 15.43
N GLN A 117 -6.99 -16.02 14.24
CA GLN A 117 -6.97 -15.08 13.12
C GLN A 117 -8.38 -14.65 12.73
N LEU A 118 -9.32 -15.59 12.59
CA LEU A 118 -10.69 -15.29 12.18
C LEU A 118 -11.44 -14.35 13.14
N ASN A 119 -11.17 -14.46 14.45
CA ASN A 119 -11.82 -13.65 15.47
C ASN A 119 -11.04 -12.37 15.84
N THR A 120 -9.91 -12.11 15.18
CA THR A 120 -9.09 -10.92 15.47
C THR A 120 -9.74 -9.68 14.86
N THR A 121 -9.89 -8.63 15.67
CA THR A 121 -10.27 -7.29 15.20
C THR A 121 -9.04 -6.53 14.70
N LEU A 122 -9.14 -5.97 13.49
CA LEU A 122 -8.09 -5.12 12.93
C LEU A 122 -7.92 -3.85 13.75
N LYS A 123 -6.66 -3.47 13.98
CA LYS A 123 -6.32 -2.16 14.56
C LYS A 123 -5.98 -1.21 13.42
N ILE A 124 -6.88 -0.28 13.14
CA ILE A 124 -6.65 0.72 12.10
C ILE A 124 -5.50 1.65 12.53
N ARG A 125 -4.58 1.88 11.59
CA ARG A 125 -3.38 2.71 11.74
C ARG A 125 -3.25 3.58 10.50
N GLN A 126 -2.70 4.78 10.69
CA GLN A 126 -2.32 5.61 9.56
C GLN A 126 -0.87 5.29 9.20
N ALA A 127 -0.58 5.22 7.90
CA ALA A 127 0.74 4.95 7.39
C ALA A 127 1.12 5.96 6.32
N LEU A 128 2.41 6.06 6.03
CA LEU A 128 2.88 6.70 4.81
C LEU A 128 2.54 5.80 3.60
N ALA A 129 2.33 6.40 2.44
CA ALA A 129 2.06 5.65 1.21
C ALA A 129 3.27 4.81 0.75
N GLN A 130 4.48 5.14 1.24
CA GLN A 130 5.72 4.44 0.94
C GLN A 130 5.91 3.27 1.91
N ALA A 131 6.28 2.11 1.36
CA ALA A 131 6.56 0.91 2.13
C ALA A 131 7.53 -0.02 1.38
N SER A 132 8.24 -0.86 2.13
CA SER A 132 8.96 -2.01 1.57
C SER A 132 8.37 -3.29 2.15
N LEU A 133 7.81 -4.12 1.28
CA LEU A 133 7.08 -5.33 1.66
C LEU A 133 7.83 -6.56 1.18
N SER A 134 7.97 -7.55 2.05
CA SER A 134 8.58 -8.83 1.68
C SER A 134 7.72 -9.57 0.67
N ARG A 135 8.34 -10.44 -0.12
CA ARG A 135 7.64 -11.31 -1.08
C ARG A 135 6.48 -12.06 -0.42
N ASP A 136 6.68 -12.59 0.78
CA ASP A 136 5.67 -13.36 1.49
C ASP A 136 4.48 -12.51 1.91
N ALA A 137 4.73 -11.28 2.39
CA ALA A 137 3.66 -10.34 2.72
C ALA A 137 2.83 -9.97 1.49
N VAL A 138 3.48 -9.70 0.36
CA VAL A 138 2.80 -9.40 -0.91
C VAL A 138 1.99 -10.62 -1.39
N ASN A 139 2.59 -11.81 -1.36
CA ASN A 139 1.92 -13.04 -1.73
C ASN A 139 0.70 -13.31 -0.84
N TRP A 140 0.83 -13.11 0.46
CA TRP A 140 -0.27 -13.25 1.40
C TRP A 140 -1.42 -12.28 1.08
N MET A 141 -1.11 -10.99 0.90
CA MET A 141 -2.11 -9.97 0.59
C MET A 141 -2.84 -10.19 -0.74
N VAL A 142 -2.15 -10.72 -1.75
CA VAL A 142 -2.69 -10.83 -3.11
C VAL A 142 -3.32 -12.20 -3.41
N ASN A 143 -2.79 -13.27 -2.81
CA ASN A 143 -3.18 -14.64 -3.14
C ASN A 143 -3.84 -15.41 -2.00
N THR A 144 -3.78 -14.90 -0.76
CA THR A 144 -4.35 -15.61 0.40
C THR A 144 -5.63 -14.97 0.89
N ILE A 145 -5.64 -13.64 1.03
CA ILE A 145 -6.79 -12.90 1.57
C ILE A 145 -7.60 -12.20 0.48
N ASP A 146 -8.88 -11.95 0.77
CA ASP A 146 -9.75 -11.09 -0.05
C ASP A 146 -9.99 -9.75 0.66
N VAL A 147 -9.38 -8.69 0.14
CA VAL A 147 -9.47 -7.35 0.70
C VAL A 147 -10.65 -6.54 0.14
N THR A 148 -11.47 -7.11 -0.73
CA THR A 148 -12.52 -6.36 -1.45
C THR A 148 -13.47 -5.65 -0.48
N LYS A 149 -14.06 -6.39 0.46
CA LYS A 149 -15.00 -5.82 1.44
C LYS A 149 -14.33 -4.83 2.39
N LEU A 150 -13.07 -5.06 2.75
CA LEU A 150 -12.29 -4.11 3.55
C LEU A 150 -12.11 -2.77 2.81
N MET A 151 -11.73 -2.82 1.54
CA MET A 151 -11.55 -1.62 0.71
C MET A 151 -12.88 -0.92 0.46
N ASP A 152 -13.95 -1.66 0.22
CA ASP A 152 -15.29 -1.09 0.04
C ASP A 152 -15.76 -0.37 1.30
N GLN A 153 -15.53 -0.94 2.48
CA GLN A 153 -15.89 -0.31 3.75
C GLN A 153 -15.15 1.02 3.93
N PHE A 154 -13.83 1.06 3.70
CA PHE A 154 -13.07 2.32 3.75
C PHE A 154 -13.48 3.36 2.70
N ASN A 155 -14.02 2.94 1.56
CA ASN A 155 -14.38 3.84 0.46
C ASN A 155 -15.81 4.39 0.57
N ASN A 156 -16.65 3.78 1.40
CA ASN A 156 -18.06 4.14 1.61
C ASN A 156 -18.28 5.03 2.85
N ASP A 157 -17.20 5.40 3.56
CA ASP A 157 -17.18 6.48 4.57
C ASP A 157 -17.21 7.88 3.93
#